data_AF-A0A9X0QCA2-F1
#
_entry.id   AF-A0A9X0QCA2-F1
#
_cell.length_a   1.000
_cell.length_b   1.000
_cell.length_c   1.000
_cell.angle_alpha   90.00
_cell.angle_beta   90.00
_cell.angle_gamma   90.00
#
_symmetry.space_group_name_H-M   'P 1'
#
loop_
_entity.id
_entity.type
_entity.pdbx_description
1 polymer ?
#
loop_
_entity_poly.entity_id
_entity_poly.type
_entity_poly.pdbx_seq_one_letter_code
_entity_poly.pdbx_strand_id
1 'polypeptide(L)'
;MMTLFRKPVLQAVLLALCTTALSALPVMAQDPAPPTQDQAGPPNGGHHGPGQREEHQIDFLTKKLNLTPDQVTQVKGIDDDSRTQMMALRQDTTTPQADKRAKMMDIHKASQAKIRAVLTDDQKTKYDALQAQMKERHESREGGQGAPPPPPPQ
;
A
#
# COMPACT_ATOMS: atom_id res chain seq x y z
N MET A 1 -10.87 33.29 35.26
CA MET A 1 -12.28 33.19 35.68
C MET A 1 -13.03 32.48 34.54
N MET A 2 -13.12 31.13 34.63
CA MET A 2 -14.37 30.34 34.69
C MET A 2 -14.97 30.10 33.29
N THR A 3 -15.21 28.89 32.75
CA THR A 3 -15.41 27.50 33.23
C THR A 3 -15.41 26.59 31.98
N LEU A 4 -14.63 25.51 31.83
CA LEU A 4 -14.80 24.11 32.30
C LEU A 4 -16.12 23.39 31.90
N PHE A 5 -15.96 22.31 31.11
CA PHE A 5 -16.67 21.00 31.11
C PHE A 5 -18.20 21.00 30.82
N ARG A 6 -18.81 20.01 30.13
CA ARG A 6 -18.85 18.56 30.41
C ARG A 6 -19.41 17.77 29.21
N LYS A 7 -18.88 16.57 28.94
CA LYS A 7 -19.60 15.45 28.30
C LYS A 7 -20.39 14.67 29.37
N PRO A 8 -21.59 14.16 29.07
CA PRO A 8 -22.16 12.98 29.73
C PRO A 8 -22.34 11.84 28.68
N VAL A 9 -21.76 10.64 28.86
CA VAL A 9 -22.22 9.50 29.69
C VAL A 9 -23.55 8.94 29.16
N LEU A 10 -23.55 7.83 28.41
CA LEU A 10 -23.70 6.43 28.87
C LEU A 10 -25.11 6.09 29.42
N GLN A 11 -25.95 5.45 28.60
CA GLN A 11 -27.13 4.64 28.97
C GLN A 11 -27.26 3.55 27.89
N ALA A 12 -26.89 2.28 28.07
CA ALA A 12 -27.45 1.24 28.95
C ALA A 12 -28.94 0.93 28.68
N VAL A 13 -29.24 -0.12 27.89
CA VAL A 13 -30.47 -0.91 28.01
C VAL A 13 -30.17 -2.41 27.84
N LEU A 14 -30.73 -3.18 28.77
CA LEU A 14 -30.61 -4.60 29.06
C LEU A 14 -31.55 -5.52 28.23
N LEU A 15 -31.05 -6.72 27.91
CA LEU A 15 -31.56 -8.09 28.24
C LEU A 15 -33.04 -8.53 28.04
N ALA A 16 -33.18 -9.77 27.51
CA ALA A 16 -34.19 -10.86 27.73
C ALA A 16 -34.94 -11.30 26.44
N LEU A 17 -34.81 -12.49 25.82
CA LEU A 17 -34.89 -13.94 26.17
C LEU A 17 -36.34 -14.52 26.19
N CYS A 18 -36.59 -15.57 25.36
CA CYS A 18 -37.63 -16.65 25.37
C CYS A 18 -38.31 -16.90 23.99
N THR A 19 -37.93 -17.91 23.20
CA THR A 19 -38.30 -19.37 23.14
C THR A 19 -39.36 -19.75 22.09
N THR A 20 -38.86 -20.41 21.04
CA THR A 20 -39.35 -21.63 20.32
C THR A 20 -40.82 -21.80 19.89
N ALA A 21 -41.00 -22.07 18.59
CA ALA A 21 -42.09 -22.89 18.07
C ALA A 21 -41.57 -23.91 17.04
N LEU A 22 -42.19 -25.08 17.06
CA LEU A 22 -41.76 -26.41 16.61
C LEU A 22 -42.27 -26.73 15.19
N SER A 23 -41.47 -27.40 14.35
CA SER A 23 -42.01 -28.23 13.25
C SER A 23 -40.98 -29.25 12.74
N ALA A 24 -41.49 -30.46 12.49
CA ALA A 24 -40.81 -31.74 12.35
C ALA A 24 -40.10 -31.99 11.00
N LEU A 25 -39.20 -32.98 11.02
CA LEU A 25 -38.32 -33.46 9.94
C LEU A 25 -39.08 -34.15 8.80
N PRO A 26 -38.45 -34.22 7.61
CA PRO A 26 -38.02 -35.55 7.15
C PRO A 26 -36.52 -35.61 6.87
N VAL A 27 -35.95 -36.74 7.28
CA VAL A 27 -34.60 -37.17 6.92
C VAL A 27 -34.53 -37.37 5.40
N MET A 28 -33.56 -36.75 4.76
CA MET A 28 -33.11 -37.11 3.42
C MET A 28 -31.63 -37.40 3.54
N ALA A 29 -31.29 -38.68 3.44
CA ALA A 29 -29.92 -39.15 3.34
C ALA A 29 -29.28 -38.52 2.10
N GLN A 30 -28.34 -37.61 2.31
CA GLN A 30 -27.39 -37.22 1.28
C GLN A 30 -26.12 -38.02 1.54
N ASP A 31 -25.84 -38.94 0.63
CA ASP A 31 -24.52 -39.55 0.43
C ASP A 31 -23.44 -38.46 0.56
N PRO A 32 -22.35 -38.65 1.32
CA PRO A 32 -21.26 -37.70 1.33
C PRO A 32 -20.57 -37.73 -0.03
N ALA A 33 -20.99 -36.83 -0.92
CA ALA A 33 -20.18 -36.48 -2.08
C ALA A 33 -18.81 -35.99 -1.58
N PRO A 34 -17.68 -36.46 -2.14
CA PRO A 34 -16.37 -35.96 -1.76
C PRO A 34 -16.31 -34.44 -1.97
N PRO A 35 -15.67 -33.69 -1.07
CA PRO A 35 -15.56 -32.25 -1.22
C PRO A 35 -14.84 -31.96 -2.52
N THR A 36 -15.53 -31.30 -3.45
CA THR A 36 -14.92 -30.73 -4.64
C THR A 36 -13.83 -29.77 -4.18
N GLN A 37 -12.58 -30.19 -4.33
CA GLN A 37 -11.40 -29.41 -4.04
C GLN A 37 -11.50 -28.05 -4.72
N ASP A 38 -11.21 -27.03 -3.91
CA ASP A 38 -10.99 -25.66 -4.26
C ASP A 38 -10.37 -25.51 -5.65
N GLN A 39 -11.11 -24.89 -6.57
CA GLN A 39 -10.47 -24.17 -7.68
C GLN A 39 -9.83 -22.91 -7.10
N ALA A 40 -8.72 -23.10 -6.40
CA ALA A 40 -7.73 -22.08 -6.16
C ALA A 40 -7.14 -21.72 -7.54
N GLY A 41 -7.74 -20.73 -8.18
CA GLY A 41 -7.04 -19.97 -9.21
C GLY A 41 -5.70 -19.47 -8.62
N PRO A 42 -4.64 -19.36 -9.44
CA PRO A 42 -3.33 -18.92 -8.95
C PRO A 42 -3.51 -17.61 -8.16
N PRO A 43 -2.87 -17.46 -6.98
CA PRO A 43 -3.07 -16.29 -6.13
C PRO A 43 -2.82 -15.03 -6.95
N ASN A 44 -3.91 -14.31 -7.18
CA ASN A 44 -3.96 -13.09 -7.98
C ASN A 44 -2.87 -12.13 -7.48
N GLY A 45 -2.03 -11.66 -8.40
CA GLY A 45 -0.82 -10.88 -8.09
C GLY A 45 -1.09 -9.69 -7.17
N GLY A 46 -0.70 -9.82 -5.91
CA GLY A 46 -0.23 -8.74 -5.04
C GLY A 46 -1.20 -7.59 -4.75
N HIS A 47 -2.32 -7.88 -4.10
CA HIS A 47 -3.08 -6.90 -3.28
C HIS A 47 -2.30 -6.52 -2.00
N HIS A 48 -1.03 -6.13 -2.12
CA HIS A 48 -0.35 -5.44 -1.02
C HIS A 48 -0.97 -4.05 -0.92
N GLY A 49 -1.67 -3.80 0.19
CA GLY A 49 -2.25 -2.49 0.47
C GLY A 49 -1.18 -1.39 0.44
N PRO A 50 -1.56 -0.11 0.21
CA PRO A 50 -0.62 1.01 0.05
C PRO A 50 0.46 1.03 1.14
N GLY A 51 0.05 0.85 2.40
CA GLY A 51 0.93 0.87 3.58
C GLY A 51 2.07 -0.15 3.57
N GLN A 52 1.83 -1.37 3.06
CA GLN A 52 2.88 -2.39 3.07
C GLN A 52 3.95 -2.11 2.01
N ARG A 53 3.56 -1.57 0.86
CA ARG A 53 4.52 -1.21 -0.19
C ARG A 53 5.45 -0.07 0.24
N GLU A 54 4.92 0.88 1.01
CA GLU A 54 5.63 2.05 1.53
C GLU A 54 6.70 1.61 2.55
N GLU A 55 6.31 0.79 3.53
CA GLU A 55 7.24 0.25 4.53
C GLU A 55 8.37 -0.55 3.88
N HIS A 56 8.06 -1.38 2.88
CA HIS A 56 9.08 -2.12 2.12
C HIS A 56 10.04 -1.21 1.34
N GLN A 57 9.59 -0.05 0.84
CA GLN A 57 10.44 0.88 0.10
C GLN A 57 11.44 1.58 1.02
N ILE A 58 10.97 2.07 2.17
CA ILE A 58 11.84 2.71 3.16
C ILE A 58 12.83 1.69 3.73
N ASP A 59 12.39 0.47 4.01
CA ASP A 59 13.27 -0.63 4.46
C ASP A 59 14.36 -0.94 3.44
N PHE A 60 14.00 -0.95 2.15
CA PHE A 60 14.95 -1.17 1.07
C PHE A 60 16.00 -0.06 1.01
N LEU A 61 15.59 1.20 1.04
CA LEU A 61 16.50 2.35 1.03
C LEU A 61 17.38 2.35 2.28
N THR A 62 16.81 2.07 3.45
CA THR A 62 17.52 1.95 4.73
C THR A 62 18.64 0.94 4.64
N LYS A 63 18.36 -0.27 4.14
CA LYS A 63 19.36 -1.34 4.00
C LYS A 63 20.42 -1.03 2.94
N LYS A 64 20.04 -0.40 1.82
CA LYS A 64 20.98 -0.13 0.72
C LYS A 64 21.89 1.07 0.99
N LEU A 65 21.40 2.07 1.70
CA LEU A 65 22.12 3.31 1.99
C LEU A 65 22.69 3.34 3.42
N ASN A 66 22.36 2.36 4.26
CA ASN A 66 22.68 2.35 5.69
C ASN A 66 22.21 3.66 6.35
N LEU A 67 20.93 3.98 6.20
CA LEU A 67 20.37 5.22 6.74
C LEU A 67 20.42 5.21 8.27
N THR A 68 20.72 6.36 8.87
CA THR A 68 20.61 6.54 10.32
C THR A 68 19.15 6.64 10.76
N PRO A 69 18.81 6.43 12.05
CA PRO A 69 17.43 6.58 12.52
C PRO A 69 16.82 7.94 12.20
N ASP A 70 17.61 9.01 12.27
CA ASP A 70 17.17 10.36 11.94
C ASP A 70 16.89 10.51 10.45
N GLN A 71 17.75 9.96 9.58
CA GLN A 71 17.53 9.95 8.14
C GLN A 71 16.28 9.15 7.76
N VAL A 72 16.06 7.99 8.39
CA VAL A 72 14.84 7.17 8.17
C VAL A 72 13.59 7.98 8.52
N THR A 73 13.61 8.69 9.64
CA THR A 73 12.48 9.54 10.07
C THR A 73 12.21 10.66 9.06
N GLN A 74 13.26 11.32 8.56
CA GLN A 74 13.12 12.36 7.55
C GLN A 74 12.60 11.82 6.21
N VAL A 75 13.13 10.68 5.74
CA VAL A 75 12.68 10.03 4.50
C VAL A 75 11.21 9.64 4.60
N LYS A 76 10.77 9.06 5.73
CA LYS A 76 9.37 8.73 5.96
C LYS A 76 8.45 9.94 5.86
N GLY A 77 8.85 11.07 6.46
CA GLY A 77 8.09 12.32 6.35
C GLY A 77 7.99 12.85 4.92
N ILE A 78 9.05 12.70 4.12
CA ILE A 78 9.05 13.08 2.69
C ILE A 78 8.12 12.18 1.88
N ASP A 79 8.13 10.87 2.14
CA ASP A 79 7.27 9.90 1.45
C ASP A 79 5.78 10.13 1.80
N ASP A 80 5.48 10.40 3.07
CA ASP A 80 4.12 10.73 3.53
C ASP A 80 3.57 12.01 2.87
N ASP A 81 4.40 13.05 2.73
CA ASP A 81 4.06 14.30 2.02
C ASP A 81 3.77 14.02 0.54
N SER A 82 4.69 13.33 -0.15
CA SER A 82 4.55 12.93 -1.56
C SER A 82 3.29 12.11 -1.79
N ARG A 83 2.98 11.17 -0.88
CA ARG A 83 1.78 10.34 -0.93
C ARG A 83 0.52 11.18 -0.78
N THR A 84 0.51 12.13 0.13
CA THR A 84 -0.62 13.05 0.35
C THR A 84 -0.88 13.88 -0.91
N GLN A 85 0.17 14.43 -1.52
CA GLN A 85 0.08 15.17 -2.78
C GLN A 85 -0.45 14.30 -3.93
N MET A 86 0.03 13.05 -4.01
CA MET A 86 -0.42 12.08 -5.00
C MET A 86 -1.90 11.72 -4.83
N MET A 87 -2.36 11.54 -3.59
CA MET A 87 -3.78 11.28 -3.29
C MET A 87 -4.67 12.46 -3.68
N ALA A 88 -4.26 13.68 -3.34
CA ALA A 88 -4.97 14.89 -3.73
C ALA A 88 -5.08 15.02 -5.26
N LEU A 89 -3.98 14.78 -5.98
CA LEU A 89 -3.95 14.83 -7.44
C LEU A 89 -4.83 13.74 -8.10
N ARG A 90 -4.94 12.57 -7.48
CA ARG A 90 -5.84 11.49 -7.94
C ARG A 90 -7.31 11.86 -7.75
N GLN A 91 -7.64 12.53 -6.64
CA GLN A 91 -8.99 12.95 -6.31
C GLN A 91 -9.44 14.19 -7.07
N ASP A 92 -8.50 15.00 -7.57
CA ASP A 92 -8.80 16.17 -8.41
C ASP A 92 -9.52 15.76 -9.70
N THR A 93 -10.77 16.17 -9.90
CA THR A 93 -11.55 15.88 -11.12
C THR A 93 -11.45 16.96 -12.19
N THR A 94 -10.73 18.05 -11.90
CA THR A 94 -10.67 19.26 -12.73
C THR A 94 -9.44 19.31 -13.64
N THR A 95 -8.30 18.74 -13.20
CA THR A 95 -7.08 18.70 -14.02
C THR A 95 -7.17 17.62 -15.12
N PRO A 96 -6.86 17.94 -16.40
CA PRO A 96 -6.75 16.96 -17.47
C PRO A 96 -5.74 15.85 -17.19
N GLN A 97 -5.96 14.65 -17.74
CA GLN A 97 -5.11 13.49 -17.45
C GLN A 97 -3.64 13.68 -17.85
N ALA A 98 -3.37 14.39 -18.96
CA ALA A 98 -2.00 14.69 -19.39
C ALA A 98 -1.27 15.56 -18.36
N ASP A 99 -1.93 16.60 -17.86
CA ASP A 99 -1.39 17.50 -16.85
C ASP A 99 -1.24 16.81 -15.49
N LYS A 100 -2.15 15.89 -15.15
CA LYS A 100 -1.99 15.02 -13.98
C LYS A 100 -0.73 14.17 -14.09
N ARG A 101 -0.41 13.59 -15.25
CA ARG A 101 0.83 12.82 -15.44
C ARG A 101 2.07 13.69 -15.22
N ALA A 102 2.08 14.91 -15.76
CA ALA A 102 3.17 15.85 -15.52
C ALA A 102 3.32 16.17 -14.02
N LYS A 103 2.22 16.53 -13.35
CA LYS A 103 2.22 16.79 -11.89
C LYS A 103 2.68 15.59 -11.07
N MET A 104 2.30 14.36 -11.45
CA MET A 104 2.79 13.15 -10.78
C MET A 104 4.31 13.03 -10.91
N MET A 105 4.86 13.24 -12.11
CA MET A 105 6.31 13.23 -12.34
C MET A 105 7.03 14.28 -11.51
N ASP A 106 6.46 15.48 -11.38
CA ASP A 106 7.04 16.55 -10.60
C ASP A 106 7.02 16.26 -9.09
N ILE A 107 5.93 15.69 -8.56
CA ILE A 107 5.86 15.20 -7.17
C ILE A 107 6.96 14.17 -6.92
N HIS A 108 7.12 13.19 -7.82
CA HIS A 108 8.17 12.19 -7.71
C HIS A 108 9.58 12.79 -7.73
N LYS A 109 9.88 13.70 -8.66
CA LYS A 109 11.18 14.39 -8.73
C LYS A 109 11.45 15.21 -7.47
N ALA A 110 10.44 15.93 -6.98
CA ALA A 110 10.56 16.75 -5.77
C ALA A 110 10.85 15.89 -4.54
N SER A 111 10.16 14.76 -4.39
CA SER A 111 10.43 13.79 -3.32
C SER A 111 11.86 13.24 -3.40
N GLN A 112 12.30 12.80 -4.58
CA GLN A 112 13.67 12.30 -4.78
C GLN A 112 14.74 13.35 -4.45
N ALA A 113 14.52 14.61 -4.82
CA ALA A 113 15.42 15.71 -4.50
C ALA A 113 15.49 15.96 -2.99
N LYS A 114 14.34 15.95 -2.28
CA LYS A 114 14.29 16.07 -0.82
C LYS A 114 15.00 14.90 -0.13
N ILE A 115 14.77 13.66 -0.58
CA ILE A 115 15.47 12.47 -0.06
C ILE A 115 16.97 12.62 -0.26
N ARG A 116 17.42 12.98 -1.47
CA ARG A 116 18.84 13.18 -1.77
C ARG A 116 19.50 14.23 -0.87
N ALA A 117 18.78 15.27 -0.49
CA ALA A 117 19.29 16.34 0.37
C ALA A 117 19.57 15.90 1.82
N VAL A 118 18.90 14.84 2.31
CA VAL A 118 19.11 14.32 3.68
C VAL A 118 20.24 13.28 3.77
N LEU A 119 20.80 12.88 2.63
CA LEU A 119 21.85 11.88 2.54
C LEU A 119 23.24 12.50 2.70
N THR A 120 24.19 11.70 3.19
CA THR A 120 25.62 12.02 3.09
C THR A 120 26.12 11.87 1.65
N ASP A 121 27.29 12.40 1.32
CA ASP A 121 27.81 12.36 -0.05
C ASP A 121 28.08 10.93 -0.56
N ASP A 122 28.54 10.05 0.33
CA ASP A 122 28.70 8.62 0.00
C ASP A 122 27.36 7.94 -0.28
N GLN A 123 26.33 8.27 0.50
CA GLN A 123 24.97 7.75 0.31
C GLN A 123 24.32 8.29 -0.97
N LYS A 124 24.54 9.57 -1.29
CA LYS A 124 24.07 10.20 -2.54
C LYS A 124 24.55 9.46 -3.78
N THR A 125 25.82 9.04 -3.78
CA THR A 125 26.39 8.27 -4.89
C THR A 125 25.67 6.92 -5.07
N LYS A 126 25.42 6.20 -3.97
CA LYS A 126 24.66 4.93 -4.00
C LYS A 126 23.21 5.16 -4.43
N TYR A 127 22.59 6.24 -3.96
CA TYR A 127 21.22 6.58 -4.31
C TYR A 127 21.07 6.86 -5.80
N ASP A 128 21.97 7.64 -6.41
CA ASP A 128 21.92 7.91 -7.85
C ASP A 128 22.09 6.65 -8.68
N ALA A 129 22.98 5.74 -8.27
CA ALA A 129 23.16 4.46 -8.94
C ALA A 129 21.89 3.60 -8.88
N LEU A 130 21.22 3.56 -7.72
CA LEU A 130 19.93 2.88 -7.58
C LEU A 130 18.86 3.50 -8.48
N GLN A 131 18.76 4.83 -8.53
CA GLN A 131 17.81 5.55 -9.37
C GLN A 131 18.05 5.27 -10.86
N ALA A 132 19.31 5.28 -11.29
CA ALA A 132 19.69 4.95 -12.66
C ALA A 132 19.31 3.51 -13.02
N GLN A 133 19.59 2.54 -12.15
CA GLN A 133 19.22 1.13 -12.36
C GLN A 133 17.69 0.94 -12.45
N MET A 134 16.92 1.65 -11.61
CA MET A 134 15.45 1.59 -11.68
C MET A 134 14.93 2.16 -12.99
N LYS A 135 15.51 3.27 -13.46
CA LYS A 135 15.16 3.89 -14.74
C LYS A 135 15.46 2.96 -15.91
N GLU A 136 16.65 2.37 -15.97
CA GLU A 136 17.04 1.41 -17.00
C GLU A 136 16.10 0.20 -17.04
N ARG A 137 15.71 -0.32 -15.87
CA ARG A 137 14.75 -1.42 -15.77
C ARG A 137 13.37 -1.02 -16.29
N HIS A 138 12.95 0.23 -16.06
CA HIS A 138 11.68 0.75 -16.55
C HIS A 138 11.71 0.86 -18.08
N GLU A 139 12.76 1.49 -18.63
CA GLU A 139 12.97 1.64 -20.07
C GLU A 139 13.05 0.27 -20.77
N SER A 140 13.75 -0.70 -20.17
CA SER A 140 13.84 -2.07 -20.71
C SER A 140 12.47 -2.77 -20.78
N ARG A 141 11.57 -2.47 -19.84
CA ARG A 141 10.21 -3.02 -19.82
C ARG A 141 9.27 -2.31 -20.79
N GLU A 142 9.53 -1.04 -21.09
CA GLU A 142 8.77 -0.26 -22.07
C GLU A 142 9.24 -0.54 -23.52
N GLY A 143 10.52 -0.84 -23.72
CA GLY A 143 11.13 -1.04 -25.04
C GLY A 143 11.18 -2.49 -25.55
N GLY A 144 10.97 -3.50 -24.69
CA GLY A 144 11.07 -4.91 -25.06
C GLY A 144 9.90 -5.73 -24.53
N GLN A 145 8.99 -6.12 -25.43
CA GLN A 145 8.02 -7.22 -25.33
C GLN A 145 7.52 -7.53 -23.91
N GLY A 146 6.29 -7.07 -23.61
CA GLY A 146 5.52 -7.42 -22.42
C GLY A 146 5.11 -8.90 -22.34
N ALA A 147 6.03 -9.84 -22.54
CA ALA A 147 5.84 -11.23 -22.17
C ALA A 147 6.07 -11.35 -20.65
N PRO A 148 5.09 -11.83 -19.87
CA PRO A 148 5.30 -12.12 -18.46
C PRO A 148 6.45 -13.13 -18.30
N PRO A 149 7.24 -13.05 -17.21
CA PRO A 149 8.29 -14.03 -16.95
C PRO A 149 7.70 -15.45 -16.93
N PRO A 150 8.41 -16.46 -17.49
CA PRO A 150 7.93 -17.84 -17.45
C PRO A 150 7.71 -18.28 -15.99
N PRO A 151 6.67 -19.09 -15.71
CA PRO A 151 6.43 -19.59 -14.37
C PRO A 151 7.66 -20.37 -13.87
N PRO A 152 7.98 -20.33 -12.56
CA PRO A 152 9.07 -21.13 -12.01
C PRO A 152 8.80 -22.63 -12.24
N PRO A 153 9.86 -23.45 -12.43
CA PRO A 153 9.70 -24.89 -12.59
C PRO A 153 9.03 -25.49 -11.35
N GLN A 154 8.07 -26.39 -11.59
CA GLN A 154 7.36 -27.16 -10.55
C GLN A 154 8.27 -28.20 -9.90
#